data_AF-A0A6M0AUT5-F1
#
_entry.id   AF-A0A6M0AUT5-F1
#
_cell.length_a   1.000
_cell.length_b   1.000
_cell.length_c   1.000
_cell.angle_alpha   90.00
_cell.angle_beta   90.00
_cell.angle_gamma   90.00
#
_symmetry.space_group_name_H-M   'P 1'
#
loop_
_entity.id
_entity.type
_entity.pdbx_description
1 polymer ?
#
loop_
_entity_poly.entity_id
_entity_poly.type
_entity_poly.pdbx_seq_one_letter_code
_entity_poly.pdbx_strand_id
1 'polypeptide(L)'
;MVKTTSKLTFDQYLEYDDGTDNRYELVDGELVQLPPESESNSWRAMWLMYQLAQHINPRLIRIHDCELQVPGNPQNRYPDLV
;
A
#
# COMPACT_ATOMS: atom_id res chain seq x y z
N MET A 1 -16.39 -14.00 3.50
CA MET A 1 -15.67 -13.77 2.24
C MET A 1 -16.68 -13.30 1.21
N VAL A 2 -16.74 -12.00 0.92
CA VAL A 2 -17.52 -11.49 -0.20
C VAL A 2 -16.64 -11.66 -1.44
N LYS A 3 -17.04 -12.54 -2.35
CA LYS A 3 -16.28 -12.82 -3.58
C LYS A 3 -16.88 -11.97 -4.69
N THR A 4 -16.20 -10.89 -5.06
CA THR A 4 -16.63 -9.99 -6.13
C THR A 4 -16.57 -10.77 -7.46
N THR A 5 -17.71 -10.96 -8.12
CA THR A 5 -17.89 -11.90 -9.25
C THR A 5 -17.25 -11.45 -10.57
N SER A 6 -16.64 -10.25 -10.61
CA SER A 6 -15.96 -9.70 -11.78
C SER A 6 -14.50 -9.37 -11.45
N LYS A 7 -13.56 -9.88 -12.24
CA LYS A 7 -12.14 -9.49 -12.16
C LYS A 7 -11.99 -8.01 -12.50
N LEU A 8 -11.35 -7.25 -11.62
CA LEU A 8 -11.11 -5.82 -11.80
C LEU A 8 -9.86 -5.56 -12.66
N THR A 9 -9.91 -4.51 -13.47
CA THR A 9 -8.71 -3.89 -14.03
C THR A 9 -8.04 -2.96 -13.00
N PHE A 10 -6.82 -2.53 -13.26
CA PHE A 10 -6.13 -1.59 -12.37
C PHE A 10 -6.85 -0.24 -12.27
N ASP A 11 -7.38 0.29 -13.37
CA ASP A 11 -8.12 1.55 -13.36
C ASP A 11 -9.41 1.45 -12.52
N GLN A 12 -10.13 0.33 -12.63
CA GLN A 12 -11.31 0.06 -11.79
C GLN A 12 -10.96 -0.09 -10.31
N TYR A 13 -9.77 -0.62 -10.03
CA TYR A 13 -9.25 -0.69 -8.67
C TYR A 13 -8.93 0.70 -8.10
N LEU A 14 -8.37 1.63 -8.89
CA LEU A 14 -8.13 3.01 -8.43
C LEU A 14 -9.41 3.78 -8.10
N GLU A 15 -10.54 3.42 -8.72
CA GLU A 15 -11.87 3.99 -8.44
C GLU A 15 -12.64 3.21 -7.36
N TYR A 16 -12.08 2.11 -6.85
CA TYR A 16 -12.74 1.28 -5.86
C TYR A 16 -12.74 1.95 -4.48
N ASP A 17 -13.92 2.08 -3.90
CA ASP A 17 -14.15 2.53 -2.52
C ASP A 17 -15.27 1.69 -1.92
N ASP A 18 -14.99 0.98 -0.82
CA ASP A 18 -15.97 0.18 -0.09
C ASP A 18 -16.57 0.91 1.13
N GLY A 19 -16.29 2.21 1.25
CA GLY A 19 -16.70 3.07 2.36
C GLY A 19 -15.89 2.85 3.64
N THR A 20 -14.73 2.21 3.53
CA THR A 20 -13.81 1.94 4.65
C THR A 20 -12.40 2.43 4.34
N ASP A 21 -11.55 2.51 5.37
CA ASP A 21 -10.11 2.82 5.21
C ASP A 21 -9.26 1.56 4.97
N ASN A 22 -9.86 0.46 4.49
CA ASN A 22 -9.14 -0.77 4.21
C ASN A 22 -8.22 -0.61 2.99
N ARG A 23 -7.06 -1.26 3.04
CA ARG A 23 -6.13 -1.36 1.90
C ARG A 23 -6.25 -2.73 1.25
N TYR A 24 -6.05 -2.78 -0.07
CA TYR A 24 -6.20 -3.99 -0.86
C TYR A 24 -5.05 -4.17 -1.83
N GLU A 25 -4.56 -5.39 -1.99
CA GLU A 25 -3.71 -5.77 -3.10
C GLU A 25 -4.57 -6.33 -4.24
N LEU A 26 -4.34 -5.86 -5.46
CA LEU A 26 -4.97 -6.36 -6.67
C LEU A 26 -4.18 -7.56 -7.20
N VAL A 27 -4.67 -8.76 -6.89
CA VAL A 27 -4.05 -10.04 -7.25
C VAL A 27 -4.86 -10.72 -8.34
N ASP A 28 -4.33 -10.81 -9.57
CA ASP A 28 -5.01 -11.39 -10.74
C ASP A 28 -6.45 -10.87 -11.00
N GLY A 29 -6.70 -9.61 -10.63
CA GLY A 29 -8.00 -8.94 -10.74
C GLY A 29 -8.93 -9.15 -9.53
N GLU A 30 -8.46 -9.81 -8.47
CA GLU A 30 -9.16 -9.98 -7.20
C GLU A 30 -8.58 -9.04 -6.14
N LEU A 31 -9.44 -8.48 -5.27
CA LEU A 31 -9.00 -7.65 -4.16
C LEU A 31 -8.68 -8.52 -2.94
N VAL A 32 -7.43 -8.48 -2.51
CA VAL A 32 -6.95 -9.14 -1.29
C VAL A 32 -6.73 -8.07 -0.24
N GLN A 33 -7.57 -8.04 0.80
CA GLN A 33 -7.44 -7.06 1.87
C GLN A 33 -6.12 -7.28 2.64
N LEU A 34 -5.39 -6.18 2.87
CA LEU A 34 -4.21 -6.19 3.72
C LEU A 34 -4.61 -6.16 5.20
N PRO A 35 -3.92 -6.91 6.07
CA PRO A 35 -4.11 -6.77 7.50
C PRO A 35 -3.67 -5.38 7.96
N PRO A 36 -4.18 -4.89 9.10
CA PRO A 36 -3.66 -3.70 9.74
C PRO A 36 -2.17 -3.81 10.01
N GLU A 37 -1.48 -2.69 9.93
CA GLU A 37 -0.04 -2.64 10.18
C GLU A 37 0.31 -3.00 11.63
N SER A 38 1.40 -3.74 11.82
CA SER A 38 1.88 -4.08 13.16
C SER A 38 2.71 -2.94 13.74
N GLU A 39 2.57 -2.69 15.05
CA GLU A 39 3.37 -1.67 15.75
C GLU A 39 4.87 -1.84 15.51
N SER A 40 5.35 -3.09 15.54
CA SER A 40 6.77 -3.41 15.32
C SER A 40 7.24 -3.01 13.92
N ASN A 41 6.41 -3.16 12.90
CA ASN A 41 6.77 -2.76 11.54
C ASN A 41 6.69 -1.24 11.37
N SER A 42 5.66 -0.59 11.92
CA SER A 42 5.57 0.88 11.96
C SER A 42 6.80 1.50 12.64
N TRP A 43 7.28 0.89 13.74
CA TRP A 43 8.52 1.31 14.39
C TRP A 43 9.74 1.17 13.47
N ARG A 44 9.87 0.06 12.72
CA ARG A 44 10.97 -0.13 11.76
C ARG A 44 10.93 0.92 10.64
N ALA A 45 9.75 1.19 10.07
CA ALA A 45 9.57 2.19 9.03
C ALA A 45 9.96 3.60 9.54
N MET A 46 9.51 3.96 10.75
CA MET A 46 9.89 5.22 11.39
C MET A 46 11.40 5.30 11.68
N TRP A 47 12.02 4.21 12.12
CA TRP A 47 13.46 4.17 12.33
C TRP A 47 14.24 4.39 11.03
N LEU A 48 13.83 3.75 9.94
CA LEU A 48 14.42 3.95 8.62
C LEU A 48 14.24 5.40 8.14
N MET A 49 13.07 6.02 8.38
CA MET A 49 12.86 7.44 8.10
C MET A 49 13.88 8.30 8.85
N TYR A 50 14.12 8.06 10.13
CA TYR A 50 15.12 8.83 10.89
C TYR A 50 16.52 8.71 10.31
N GLN A 51 16.93 7.52 9.86
CA GLN A 51 18.22 7.34 9.20
C GLN A 51 18.27 8.09 7.86
N LEU A 52 17.22 7.99 7.05
CA LEU A 52 17.16 8.63 5.74
C LEU A 52 17.13 10.16 5.85
N ALA A 53 16.45 10.69 6.87
CA ALA A 53 16.37 12.12 7.18
C ALA A 53 17.72 12.76 7.53
N GLN A 54 18.74 11.96 7.87
CA GLN A 54 20.12 12.45 8.08
C GLN A 54 20.82 12.78 6.75
N HIS A 55 20.33 12.23 5.64
CA HIS A 55 20.97 12.32 4.32
C HIS A 55 20.08 13.03 3.27
N ILE A 56 18.77 13.01 3.46
CA ILE A 56 17.77 13.57 2.55
C ILE A 56 16.91 14.58 3.30
N ASN A 57 16.48 15.65 2.62
CA ASN A 57 15.55 16.62 3.20
C ASN A 57 14.28 15.89 3.71
N PRO A 58 13.95 15.96 5.02
CA PRO A 58 12.82 15.24 5.58
C PRO A 58 11.48 15.54 4.92
N ARG A 59 11.34 16.72 4.27
CA ARG A 59 10.13 17.06 3.51
C ARG A 59 9.89 16.17 2.30
N LEU A 60 10.90 15.45 1.83
CA LEU A 60 10.83 14.55 0.68
C LEU A 60 10.55 13.09 1.08
N ILE A 61 10.48 12.79 2.38
CA ILE A 61 10.30 11.42 2.89
C ILE A 61 8.84 11.22 3.29
N ARG A 62 8.24 10.09 2.91
CA ARG A 62 6.87 9.71 3.29
C ARG A 62 6.83 8.29 3.83
N ILE A 63 6.04 8.09 4.89
CA ILE A 63 5.82 6.77 5.51
C ILE A 63 4.36 6.40 5.30
N HIS A 64 4.09 5.17 4.85
CA HIS A 64 2.75 4.58 4.74
C HIS A 64 1.72 5.35 3.89
N ASP A 65 2.15 6.33 3.08
CA ASP A 65 1.25 7.25 2.34
C ASP A 65 1.29 7.05 0.82
N CYS A 66 2.15 6.14 0.35
CA CYS A 66 2.35 5.91 -1.08
C CYS A 66 1.81 4.55 -1.49
N GLU A 67 1.11 4.55 -2.61
CA GLU A 67 0.73 3.36 -3.34
C GLU A 67 1.36 3.42 -4.74
N LEU A 68 1.91 2.29 -5.20
CA LEU A 68 2.59 2.18 -6.49
C LEU A 68 2.02 1.05 -7.32
N GLN A 69 1.74 1.33 -8.59
CA GLN A 69 1.54 0.29 -9.59
C GLN A 69 2.88 -0.37 -9.93
N VAL A 70 2.91 -1.70 -9.95
CA VAL A 70 4.09 -2.48 -10.30
C VAL A 70 3.75 -3.49 -11.40
N PRO A 71 4.69 -3.78 -12.32
CA PRO A 71 4.52 -4.91 -13.23
C PRO A 71 4.57 -6.22 -12.43
N GLY A 72 3.53 -7.05 -12.56
CA GLY A 72 3.46 -8.36 -11.92
C GLY A 72 2.22 -8.55 -11.06
N ASN A 73 2.36 -9.42 -10.05
CA ASN A 73 1.28 -9.82 -9.17
C ASN A 73 1.74 -9.79 -7.70
N PRO A 74 1.05 -9.10 -6.77
CA PRO A 74 -0.01 -8.13 -7.02
C PRO A 74 0.41 -6.97 -7.93
N GLN A 75 -0.56 -6.29 -8.52
CA GLN A 75 -0.35 -5.16 -9.44
C GLN A 75 -0.11 -3.82 -8.72
N ASN A 76 -0.37 -3.74 -7.42
CA ASN A 76 -0.01 -2.62 -6.56
C ASN A 76 0.87 -3.05 -5.39
N ARG A 77 1.58 -2.09 -4.80
CA ARG A 77 2.33 -2.23 -3.55
C ARG A 77 2.16 -0.98 -2.70
N TYR A 78 2.26 -1.18 -1.39
CA TYR A 78 2.31 -0.11 -0.39
C TYR A 78 3.68 -0.11 0.27
N PRO A 79 4.67 0.66 -0.23
CA PRO A 79 5.94 0.79 0.44
C PRO A 79 5.77 1.40 1.83
N ASP A 80 6.53 0.88 2.80
CA ASP A 80 6.58 1.45 4.16
C ASP A 80 7.21 2.84 4.18
N LEU A 81 8.20 3.07 3.32
CA LEU A 81 8.99 4.30 3.24
C LEU A 81 9.34 4.60 1.78
N VAL A 82 9.18 5.86 1.39
CA VAL A 82 9.58 6.44 0.09
C VAL A 82 10.28 7.77 0.28
#